data_AF-A0A815ZHY6-F1
#
_entry.id   AF-A0A815ZHY6-F1
#
_cell.length_a   1.000
_cell.length_b   1.000
_cell.length_c   1.000
_cell.angle_alpha   90.00
_cell.angle_beta   90.00
_cell.angle_gamma   90.00
#
_symmetry.space_group_name_H-M   'P 1'
#
loop_
_entity.id
_entity.type
_entity.pdbx_description
1 polymer ?
#
loop_
_entity_poly.entity_id
_entity_poly.type
_entity_poly.pdbx_seq_one_letter_code
_entity_poly.pdbx_strand_id
1 'polypeptide(L)'
;WRELTFYSSDKIVQPHQIHPKSPSVTTDNADKRVSGSMLGMAIGDAMGAHVEFRPRSFLEQNPVTDLVGGGTWGLKPGQWTDDTSMALCLAISLIVKQGYNAYDQLVRYKWWWKEG
;
A
#
# COMPACT_ATOMS: atom_id res chain seq x y z
N TRP A 1 11.03 -19.09 5.06
CA TRP A 1 10.24 -18.22 4.19
C TRP A 1 9.25 -19.09 3.44
N ARG A 2 7.98 -19.14 3.88
CA ARG A 2 6.95 -19.92 3.18
C ARG A 2 6.56 -19.16 1.91
N GLU A 3 6.66 -19.82 0.75
CA GLU A 3 6.17 -19.28 -0.52
C GLU A 3 4.69 -18.94 -0.39
N LEU A 4 4.34 -17.67 -0.61
CA LEU A 4 2.95 -17.22 -0.72
C LEU A 4 2.34 -17.83 -1.98
N THR A 5 1.44 -18.80 -1.82
CA THR A 5 0.72 -19.46 -2.92
C THR A 5 -0.66 -18.84 -3.06
N PHE A 6 -1.00 -18.33 -4.24
CA PHE A 6 -2.32 -17.76 -4.54
C PHE A 6 -3.14 -18.75 -5.37
N TYR A 7 -4.42 -18.93 -5.02
CA TYR A 7 -5.33 -19.83 -5.74
C TYR A 7 -6.04 -19.08 -6.87
N SER A 8 -5.95 -19.61 -8.10
CA SER A 8 -6.83 -19.23 -9.20
C SER A 8 -7.30 -20.50 -9.91
N SER A 9 -8.62 -20.72 -9.92
CA SER A 9 -9.30 -21.64 -10.83
C SER A 9 -8.62 -23.03 -10.96
N ASP A 10 -8.46 -23.73 -9.84
CA ASP A 10 -7.94 -25.11 -9.75
C ASP A 10 -6.50 -25.35 -10.28
N LYS A 11 -5.66 -24.31 -10.41
CA LYS A 11 -4.24 -24.48 -10.76
C LYS A 11 -3.33 -23.68 -9.82
N ILE A 12 -2.25 -24.32 -9.38
CA ILE A 12 -1.15 -23.65 -8.69
C ILE A 12 -0.35 -22.91 -9.76
N VAL A 13 -0.31 -21.58 -9.69
CA VAL A 13 0.44 -20.71 -10.60
C VAL A 13 1.37 -19.80 -9.82
N GLN A 14 2.56 -19.57 -10.39
CA GLN A 14 3.50 -18.58 -9.86
C GLN A 14 2.93 -17.16 -10.07
N PRO A 15 3.28 -16.16 -9.24
CA PRO A 15 2.71 -14.81 -9.33
C PRO A 15 2.82 -14.17 -10.72
N HIS A 16 3.91 -14.43 -11.44
CA HIS A 16 4.15 -13.92 -12.79
C HIS A 16 3.28 -14.57 -13.88
N GLN A 17 2.63 -15.70 -13.58
CA GLN A 17 1.76 -16.45 -14.49
C GLN A 17 0.28 -16.12 -14.28
N ILE A 18 -0.03 -15.29 -13.28
CA ILE A 18 -1.38 -14.76 -13.10
C ILE A 18 -1.58 -13.72 -14.20
N HIS A 19 -2.27 -14.12 -15.27
CA HIS A 19 -2.90 -13.16 -16.16
C HIS A 19 -4.17 -12.70 -15.45
N PRO A 20 -4.21 -11.49 -14.86
CA PRO A 20 -5.45 -11.01 -14.29
C PRO A 20 -6.48 -11.00 -15.41
N LYS A 21 -7.59 -11.71 -15.24
CA LYS A 21 -8.79 -11.36 -16.00
C LYS A 21 -9.04 -9.91 -15.64
N SER A 22 -8.77 -9.00 -16.58
CA SER A 22 -9.16 -7.61 -16.43
C SER A 22 -10.64 -7.65 -16.05
N PRO A 23 -11.03 -7.18 -14.85
CA PRO A 23 -12.44 -7.03 -14.56
C PRO A 23 -13.03 -6.25 -15.73
N SER A 24 -14.22 -6.63 -16.19
CA SER A 24 -14.96 -5.84 -17.16
C SER A 24 -15.22 -4.47 -16.52
N VAL A 25 -14.31 -3.52 -16.73
CA VAL A 25 -14.40 -2.17 -16.19
C VAL A 25 -15.44 -1.46 -17.03
N THR A 26 -16.66 -1.42 -16.53
CA THR A 26 -17.58 -0.37 -16.93
C THR A 26 -16.95 0.95 -16.50
N THR A 27 -16.83 1.89 -17.43
CA THR A 27 -16.20 3.21 -17.22
C THR A 27 -16.86 4.02 -16.10
N ASP A 28 -18.07 3.66 -15.70
CA ASP A 28 -18.95 4.35 -14.76
C ASP A 28 -18.40 4.52 -13.33
N ASN A 29 -17.31 3.82 -12.93
CA ASN A 29 -16.72 4.01 -11.60
C ASN A 29 -15.18 3.84 -11.55
N ALA A 30 -14.49 3.99 -12.69
CA ALA A 30 -13.04 3.83 -12.75
C ALA A 30 -12.31 4.81 -11.82
N ASP A 31 -12.68 6.09 -11.85
CA ASP A 31 -12.05 7.13 -11.03
C ASP A 31 -12.26 6.92 -9.54
N LYS A 32 -13.45 6.46 -9.13
CA LYS A 32 -13.75 6.12 -7.74
C LYS A 32 -12.90 4.96 -7.25
N ARG A 33 -12.67 3.95 -8.10
CA ARG A 33 -11.81 2.81 -7.77
C ARG A 33 -10.35 3.22 -7.66
N VAL A 34 -9.85 4.03 -8.59
CA VAL A 34 -8.46 4.53 -8.55
C VAL A 34 -8.24 5.39 -7.31
N SER A 35 -9.13 6.36 -7.06
CA SER A 35 -9.07 7.21 -5.87
C SER A 35 -9.20 6.39 -4.59
N GLY A 36 -10.15 5.45 -4.56
CA GLY A 36 -10.36 4.53 -3.45
C GLY A 36 -9.16 3.62 -3.19
N SER A 37 -8.43 3.19 -4.21
CA SER A 37 -7.21 2.39 -4.01
C SER A 37 -6.08 3.18 -3.38
N MET A 38 -5.88 4.44 -3.80
CA MET A 38 -4.84 5.30 -3.22
C MET A 38 -5.19 5.69 -1.78
N LEU A 39 -6.45 6.05 -1.53
CA LEU A 39 -6.91 6.38 -0.18
C LEU A 39 -6.93 5.16 0.73
N GLY A 40 -7.40 4.01 0.24
CA GLY A 40 -7.44 2.76 0.98
C GLY A 40 -6.06 2.26 1.35
N MET A 41 -5.05 2.45 0.49
CA MET A 41 -3.65 2.18 0.82
C MET A 41 -3.18 3.02 2.01
N ALA A 42 -3.41 4.34 1.98
CA ALA A 42 -3.00 5.23 3.07
C ALA A 42 -3.74 4.95 4.38
N ILE A 43 -5.04 4.61 4.31
CA ILE A 43 -5.82 4.20 5.49
C ILE A 43 -5.28 2.88 6.06
N GLY A 44 -5.01 1.90 5.20
CA GLY A 44 -4.48 0.59 5.60
C GLY A 44 -3.11 0.70 6.26
N ASP A 45 -2.23 1.52 5.70
CA ASP A 45 -0.92 1.88 6.26
C ASP A 45 -1.09 2.48 7.67
N ALA A 46 -1.87 3.56 7.82
CA ALA A 46 -2.08 4.22 9.11
C ALA A 46 -2.70 3.30 10.18
N MET A 47 -3.64 2.42 9.80
CA MET A 47 -4.22 1.42 10.71
C MET A 47 -3.21 0.33 11.09
N GLY A 48 -2.44 -0.16 10.12
CA GLY A 48 -1.46 -1.23 10.32
C GLY A 48 -0.27 -0.79 11.18
N ALA A 49 0.19 0.44 11.00
CA ALA A 49 1.31 1.02 11.74
C ALA A 49 1.10 1.01 13.26
N HIS A 50 -0.16 1.13 13.73
CA HIS A 50 -0.49 1.05 15.15
C HIS A 50 -0.03 -0.28 15.80
N VAL A 51 -0.13 -1.38 15.05
CA VAL A 51 0.12 -2.74 15.53
C VAL A 51 1.35 -3.38 14.90
N GLU A 52 2.18 -2.59 14.22
CA GLU A 52 3.41 -3.07 13.62
C GLU A 52 4.30 -3.76 14.66
N PHE A 53 4.90 -4.90 14.28
CA PHE A 53 5.71 -5.78 15.13
C PHE A 53 4.99 -6.38 16.36
N ARG A 54 3.66 -6.25 16.46
CA ARG A 54 2.89 -6.92 17.51
C ARG A 54 2.53 -8.35 17.09
N PRO A 55 2.53 -9.31 18.03
CA PRO A 55 2.05 -10.66 17.74
C PRO A 55 0.54 -10.65 17.49
N ARG A 56 0.03 -11.64 16.74
CA ARG A 56 -1.42 -11.76 16.48
C ARG A 56 -2.26 -11.82 17.78
N SER A 57 -1.76 -12.46 18.83
CA SER A 57 -2.44 -12.51 20.14
C SER A 57 -2.67 -11.14 20.78
N PHE A 58 -1.84 -10.13 20.45
CA PHE A 58 -2.07 -8.76 20.88
C PHE A 58 -3.33 -8.18 20.21
N LEU A 59 -3.52 -8.43 18.92
CA LEU A 59 -4.67 -7.93 18.16
C LEU A 59 -5.99 -8.60 18.58
N GLU A 60 -5.94 -9.84 19.08
CA GLU A 60 -7.13 -10.51 19.64
C GLU A 60 -7.69 -9.77 20.85
N GLN A 61 -6.80 -9.16 21.65
CA GLN A 61 -7.16 -8.38 22.84
C GLN A 61 -7.34 -6.88 22.53
N ASN A 62 -6.69 -6.40 21.48
CA ASN A 62 -6.64 -4.99 21.08
C ASN A 62 -6.99 -4.86 19.59
N PRO A 63 -8.25 -5.07 19.19
CA PRO A 63 -8.65 -4.98 17.80
C PRO A 63 -8.49 -3.56 17.27
N VAL A 64 -7.95 -3.42 16.06
CA VAL A 64 -7.83 -2.13 15.38
C VAL A 64 -9.15 -1.81 14.70
N THR A 65 -9.94 -0.91 15.29
CA THR A 65 -11.25 -0.51 14.76
C THR A 65 -11.30 0.94 14.30
N ASP A 66 -10.25 1.74 14.55
CA ASP A 66 -10.18 3.15 14.21
C ASP A 66 -8.72 3.61 14.03
N LEU A 67 -8.53 4.82 13.51
CA LEU A 67 -7.24 5.47 13.28
C LEU A 67 -6.68 6.06 14.58
N VAL A 68 -6.23 5.20 15.49
CA VAL A 68 -5.83 5.61 16.85
C VAL A 68 -4.40 6.18 16.97
N GLY A 69 -3.55 6.03 15.95
CA GLY A 69 -2.13 6.46 16.01
C GLY A 69 -1.29 5.56 16.93
N GLY A 70 -0.29 6.09 17.62
CA GLY A 70 0.59 5.34 18.52
C GLY A 70 1.53 4.36 17.80
N GLY A 71 1.55 3.11 18.26
CA GLY A 71 2.40 2.06 17.69
C GLY A 71 3.90 2.25 17.97
N THR A 72 4.72 1.52 17.20
CA THR A 72 6.19 1.51 17.33
C THR A 72 6.81 2.90 17.20
N TRP A 73 6.21 3.75 16.37
CA TRP A 73 6.74 5.05 15.98
C TRP A 73 6.06 6.23 16.70
N GLY A 74 5.10 5.97 17.59
CA GLY A 74 4.41 7.03 18.34
C GLY A 74 3.63 8.01 17.46
N LEU A 75 3.00 7.51 16.39
CA LEU A 75 2.31 8.31 15.39
C LEU A 75 1.08 9.02 15.96
N LYS A 76 0.67 10.12 15.34
CA LYS A 76 -0.63 10.74 15.58
C LYS A 76 -1.74 9.95 14.86
N PRO A 77 -2.99 9.99 15.33
CA PRO A 77 -4.16 9.50 14.61
C PRO A 77 -4.14 9.86 13.12
N GLY A 78 -4.22 8.85 12.25
CA GLY A 78 -4.26 9.02 10.79
C GLY A 78 -2.92 9.30 10.10
N GLN A 79 -1.80 9.38 10.83
CA GLN A 79 -0.49 9.41 10.19
C GLN A 79 -0.15 8.04 9.59
N TRP A 80 0.34 8.07 8.36
CA TRP A 80 0.81 6.95 7.56
C TRP A 80 2.34 6.90 7.55
N THR A 81 2.91 5.83 7.00
CA THR A 81 4.34 5.50 7.09
C THR A 81 5.02 5.51 5.71
N ASP A 82 6.09 4.73 5.54
CA ASP A 82 6.88 4.67 4.33
C ASP A 82 6.09 4.07 3.16
N ASP A 83 5.15 3.16 3.39
CA ASP A 83 4.26 2.61 2.36
C ASP A 83 3.57 3.72 1.55
N THR A 84 2.88 4.64 2.24
CA THR A 84 2.21 5.77 1.59
C THR A 84 3.22 6.77 1.01
N SER A 85 4.32 7.02 1.72
CA SER A 85 5.38 7.93 1.27
C SER A 85 5.98 7.51 -0.08
N MET A 86 6.30 6.22 -0.21
CA MET A 86 6.89 5.64 -1.43
C MET A 86 5.88 5.55 -2.56
N ALA A 87 4.62 5.26 -2.26
CA ALA A 87 3.54 5.31 -3.25
C ALA A 87 3.37 6.73 -3.82
N LEU A 88 3.37 7.75 -2.98
CA LEU A 88 3.28 9.15 -3.41
C LEU A 88 4.49 9.57 -4.24
N CYS A 89 5.70 9.21 -3.83
CA CYS A 89 6.91 9.48 -4.62
C CYS A 89 6.84 8.86 -6.02
N LEU A 90 6.36 7.63 -6.14
CA LEU A 90 6.14 6.97 -7.43
C LEU A 90 5.05 7.67 -8.25
N ALA A 91 3.90 7.96 -7.65
CA ALA A 91 2.80 8.64 -8.33
C ALA A 91 3.23 10.00 -8.89
N ILE A 92 3.97 10.79 -8.11
CA ILE A 92 4.49 12.08 -8.56
C ILE A 92 5.48 11.89 -9.73
N SER A 93 6.37 10.88 -9.66
CA SER A 93 7.29 10.57 -10.77
C SER A 93 6.53 10.25 -12.06
N LEU A 94 5.48 9.43 -11.98
CA LEU A 94 4.67 9.03 -13.14
C LEU A 94 3.97 10.25 -13.78
N ILE A 95 3.42 11.13 -12.95
CA ILE A 95 2.73 12.35 -13.40
C ILE A 95 3.72 13.33 -14.05
N VAL A 96 4.85 13.61 -13.38
CA VAL A 96 5.82 14.61 -13.86
C VAL A 96 6.55 14.14 -15.11
N LYS A 97 6.85 12.84 -15.21
CA LYS A 97 7.57 12.27 -16.36
C LYS A 97 6.66 11.77 -17.47
N GLN A 98 5.34 11.80 -17.27
CA GLN A 98 4.34 11.29 -18.21
C GLN A 98 4.64 9.83 -18.62
N GLY A 99 5.07 9.02 -17.65
CA GLY A 99 5.55 7.66 -17.86
C GLY A 99 6.48 7.17 -16.77
N TYR A 100 6.86 5.90 -16.85
CA TYR A 100 7.79 5.30 -15.88
C TYR A 100 9.22 5.81 -16.10
N ASN A 101 9.83 6.30 -15.02
CA ASN A 101 11.22 6.73 -15.00
C ASN A 101 11.89 6.29 -13.68
N ALA A 102 12.67 5.22 -13.75
CA ALA A 102 13.33 4.65 -12.57
C ALA A 102 14.27 5.63 -11.87
N TYR A 103 14.98 6.47 -12.63
CA TYR A 103 15.91 7.43 -12.05
C TYR A 103 15.20 8.51 -11.24
N ASP A 104 14.14 9.12 -11.79
CA ASP A 104 13.35 10.15 -11.09
C ASP A 104 12.66 9.58 -9.85
N GLN A 105 12.11 8.37 -9.95
CA GLN A 105 11.53 7.64 -8.82
C GLN A 105 12.56 7.48 -7.68
N LEU A 106 13.77 6.98 -7.98
CA LEU A 106 14.82 6.78 -6.98
C LEU A 106 15.32 8.09 -6.36
N VAL A 107 15.40 9.17 -7.15
CA VAL A 107 15.75 10.50 -6.63
C VAL A 107 14.72 10.96 -5.61
N ARG A 108 13.42 10.75 -5.86
CA ARG A 108 12.35 11.11 -4.92
C ARG A 108 12.38 10.27 -3.65
N TYR A 109 12.62 8.97 -3.77
CA TYR A 109 12.80 8.09 -2.61
C TYR A 109 13.97 8.55 -1.75
N LYS A 110 15.09 8.92 -2.39
CA LYS A 110 16.25 9.47 -1.68
C LYS A 110 15.93 10.80 -0.99
N TRP A 111 15.15 11.68 -1.62
CA TRP A 111 14.73 12.94 -1.00
C TRP A 111 13.82 12.71 0.20
N TRP A 112 12.81 11.85 0.07
CA TRP A 112 11.98 11.46 1.22
C TRP A 112 12.81 10.88 2.35
N TRP A 113 13.75 9.98 2.06
CA TRP A 113 14.60 9.41 3.11
C TRP A 113 15.46 10.45 3.84
N LYS A 114 15.80 11.57 3.18
CA LYS A 114 16.64 12.63 3.76
C LYS A 114 15.85 13.71 4.49
N GLU A 115 14.69 14.09 3.98
CA GLU A 115 13.97 15.30 4.38
C GLU A 115 12.50 15.04 4.76
N GLY A 116 12.03 13.80 4.64
CA GLY A 116 10.65 13.38 4.88
C GLY A 116 10.36 12.99 6.32
#